data_AF-A0A815Y331-F1
#
_entry.id   AF-A0A815Y331-F1
#
_cell.length_a   1.000
_cell.length_b   1.000
_cell.length_c   1.000
_cell.angle_alpha   90.00
_cell.angle_beta   90.00
_cell.angle_gamma   90.00
#
_symmetry.space_group_name_H-M   'P 1'
#
loop_
_entity.id
_entity.type
_entity.pdbx_description
1 polymer ?
#
loop_
_entity_poly.entity_id
_entity_poly.type
_entity_poly.pdbx_seq_one_letter_code
_entity_poly.pdbx_strand_id
1 'polypeptide(L)'
;KQKRGFHIHEFGDTTNGCTSAGAHYNPDNHEHAGPQDELRHVGDLGNITGGSGNVAKFNFKDSIIKLTGSKSIIGRSIVVHEKEDDLGRGNSADSKKTGNAGGRMACGVIGIKKN
;
A
#
# COMPACT_ATOMS: atom_id res chain seq x y z
N LYS A 1 4.69 -15.77 -12.08
CA LYS A 1 5.25 -14.49 -11.57
C LYS A 1 4.55 -14.19 -10.26
N GLN A 2 5.27 -13.80 -9.21
CA GLN A 2 4.69 -13.61 -7.88
C GLN A 2 4.13 -12.19 -7.75
N LYS A 3 2.89 -12.08 -7.27
CA LYS A 3 2.29 -10.80 -6.89
C LYS A 3 2.49 -10.55 -5.39
N ARG A 4 2.67 -9.28 -5.05
CA ARG A 4 2.90 -8.82 -3.66
C ARG A 4 2.07 -7.55 -3.46
N GLY A 5 1.32 -7.47 -2.38
CA GLY A 5 0.57 -6.27 -2.00
C GLY A 5 1.51 -5.07 -1.85
N PHE A 6 1.04 -3.90 -2.26
CA PHE A 6 1.80 -2.67 -2.30
C PHE A 6 0.91 -1.52 -1.83
N HIS A 7 1.21 -0.98 -0.65
CA HIS A 7 0.30 -0.05 0.01
C HIS A 7 1.05 1.12 0.63
N ILE A 8 0.36 2.26 0.72
CA ILE A 8 0.77 3.37 1.56
C ILE A 8 0.14 3.17 2.93
N HIS A 9 0.96 3.10 3.96
CA HIS A 9 0.59 2.98 5.35
C HIS A 9 0.56 4.35 6.04
N GLU A 10 -0.24 4.46 7.09
CA GLU A 10 -0.62 5.73 7.72
C GLU A 10 0.56 6.55 8.23
N PHE A 11 1.52 5.93 8.89
CA PHE A 11 2.61 6.61 9.56
C PHE A 11 3.93 6.46 8.81
N GLY A 12 4.70 7.55 8.74
CA GLY A 12 6.13 7.55 8.37
C GLY A 12 7.03 7.11 9.51
N ASP A 13 6.61 6.12 10.30
CA ASP A 13 7.34 5.65 11.47
C ASP A 13 7.93 4.26 11.20
N THR A 14 9.26 4.16 11.32
CA THR A 14 10.03 2.92 11.17
C THR A 14 10.79 2.51 12.44
N THR A 15 10.41 3.06 13.60
CA THR A 15 11.07 2.79 14.90
C THR A 15 11.04 1.32 15.31
N ASN A 16 9.98 0.60 14.95
CA ASN A 16 9.85 -0.85 15.11
C ASN A 16 9.77 -1.55 13.74
N GLY A 17 10.67 -1.15 12.83
CA GLY A 17 10.63 -1.57 11.44
C GLY A 17 9.31 -1.21 10.77
N CYS A 18 8.86 -2.02 9.82
CA CYS A 18 7.65 -1.72 9.06
C CYS A 18 6.36 -1.84 9.88
N THR A 19 6.39 -2.43 11.07
CA THR A 19 5.21 -2.54 11.95
C THR A 19 4.72 -1.17 12.41
N SER A 20 5.63 -0.26 12.74
CA SER A 20 5.29 1.11 13.20
C SER A 20 4.59 1.95 12.13
N ALA A 21 4.63 1.56 10.85
CA ALA A 21 3.93 2.29 9.79
C ALA A 21 2.39 2.30 9.96
N GLY A 22 1.82 1.48 10.86
CA GLY A 22 0.38 1.49 11.14
C GLY A 22 -0.45 0.73 10.11
N ALA A 23 -1.74 1.05 9.98
CA ALA A 23 -2.65 0.47 9.00
C ALA A 23 -2.44 1.09 7.60
N HIS A 24 -3.22 0.65 6.60
CA HIS A 24 -3.27 1.33 5.31
C HIS A 24 -3.77 2.77 5.53
N TYR A 25 -3.26 3.71 4.75
CA TYR A 25 -3.68 5.11 4.87
C TYR A 25 -5.13 5.27 4.42
N ASN A 26 -6.03 5.52 5.38
CA ASN A 26 -7.48 5.55 5.17
C ASN A 26 -8.15 6.77 5.84
N PRO A 27 -7.96 7.99 5.31
CA PRO A 27 -8.57 9.19 5.88
C PRO A 27 -10.09 9.26 5.70
N ASP A 28 -10.64 8.45 4.79
CA ASP A 28 -12.06 8.46 4.41
C ASP A 28 -12.85 7.30 5.06
N ASN A 29 -12.19 6.45 5.85
CA ASN A 29 -12.80 5.31 6.54
C ASN A 29 -13.57 4.36 5.60
N HIS A 30 -13.01 4.08 4.42
CA HIS A 30 -13.52 3.05 3.51
C HIS A 30 -13.02 1.65 3.89
N GLU A 31 -13.62 0.61 3.32
CA GLU A 31 -13.02 -0.73 3.35
C GLU A 31 -11.82 -0.81 2.38
N HIS A 32 -10.95 -1.80 2.62
CA HIS A 32 -9.89 -2.14 1.69
C HIS A 32 -10.48 -2.66 0.36
N ALA A 33 -9.92 -2.19 -0.75
CA ALA A 33 -10.28 -2.66 -2.09
C ALA A 33 -9.12 -2.46 -3.08
N GLY A 34 -9.34 -2.81 -4.35
CA GLY A 34 -8.32 -2.70 -5.39
C GLY A 34 -8.20 -1.28 -5.96
N PRO A 35 -7.09 -0.93 -6.62
CA PRO A 35 -6.78 0.44 -7.05
C PRO A 35 -7.75 1.03 -8.09
N GLN A 36 -8.57 0.19 -8.73
CA GLN A 36 -9.59 0.61 -9.71
C GLN A 36 -10.98 0.79 -9.08
N ASP A 37 -11.15 0.42 -7.81
CA ASP A 37 -12.40 0.58 -7.08
C ASP A 37 -12.50 2.04 -6.57
N GLU A 38 -13.69 2.66 -6.68
CA GLU A 38 -13.89 4.05 -6.27
C GLU A 38 -13.83 4.22 -4.74
N LEU A 39 -14.40 3.26 -4.01
CA LEU A 39 -14.39 3.20 -2.55
C LEU A 39 -13.30 2.22 -2.10
N ARG A 40 -12.15 2.78 -1.75
CA ARG A 40 -10.99 2.08 -1.22
C ARG A 40 -10.25 2.94 -0.21
N HIS A 41 -9.28 2.37 0.50
CA HIS A 41 -8.32 3.20 1.21
C HIS A 41 -7.51 4.02 0.22
N VAL A 42 -7.14 5.25 0.60
CA VAL A 42 -6.25 6.10 -0.21
C VAL A 42 -4.92 5.39 -0.48
N GLY A 43 -4.44 4.58 0.46
CA GLY A 43 -3.19 3.85 0.33
C GLY A 43 -3.23 2.53 -0.46
N ASP A 44 -4.38 2.08 -0.95
CA ASP A 44 -4.49 0.75 -1.60
C ASP A 44 -4.02 0.78 -3.07
N LEU A 45 -2.74 0.48 -3.34
CA LEU A 45 -2.19 0.50 -4.72
C LEU A 45 -2.22 -0.88 -5.40
N GLY A 46 -2.79 -1.89 -4.75
CA GLY A 46 -2.94 -3.25 -5.26
C GLY A 46 -1.64 -4.04 -5.23
N ASN A 47 -1.30 -4.68 -6.35
CA ASN A 47 -0.18 -5.62 -6.41
C ASN A 47 0.94 -5.17 -7.36
N ILE A 48 2.18 -5.35 -6.93
CA ILE A 48 3.35 -5.37 -7.83
C ILE A 48 3.70 -6.80 -8.21
N THR A 49 4.23 -6.99 -9.43
CA THR A 49 4.56 -8.33 -9.95
C THR A 49 6.07 -8.50 -10.11
N GLY A 50 6.63 -9.51 -9.45
CA GLY A 50 8.03 -9.90 -9.62
C GLY A 50 8.31 -10.44 -11.03
N GLY A 51 9.32 -9.87 -11.69
CA GLY A 51 9.84 -10.30 -12.98
C GLY A 51 11.05 -11.24 -12.85
N SER A 52 11.91 -11.24 -13.87
CA SER A 52 13.15 -12.02 -13.89
C SER A 52 14.08 -11.62 -12.74
N GLY A 53 14.69 -12.61 -12.08
CA GLY A 53 15.60 -12.38 -10.95
C GLY A 53 14.92 -11.79 -9.71
N ASN A 54 13.61 -12.00 -9.53
CA ASN A 54 12.80 -11.45 -8.43
C ASN A 54 12.75 -9.91 -8.37
N VAL A 55 13.05 -9.24 -9.49
CA VAL A 55 12.96 -7.78 -9.58
C VAL A 55 11.57 -7.38 -10.10
N ALA A 56 10.82 -6.61 -9.31
CA ALA A 56 9.60 -5.96 -9.76
C ALA A 56 9.96 -4.63 -10.46
N LYS A 57 9.78 -4.57 -11.78
CA LYS A 57 9.82 -3.32 -12.55
C LYS A 57 8.40 -2.98 -12.97
N PHE A 58 7.90 -1.83 -12.54
CA PHE A 58 6.51 -1.44 -12.77
C PHE A 58 6.40 0.07 -12.98
N ASN A 59 5.33 0.46 -13.65
CA ASN A 59 4.89 1.83 -13.81
C ASN A 59 3.38 1.83 -13.57
N PHE A 60 2.89 2.74 -12.74
CA PHE A 60 1.47 2.85 -12.42
C PHE A 60 1.07 4.31 -12.31
N LYS A 61 -0.21 4.55 -12.49
CA LYS A 61 -0.86 5.84 -12.25
C LYS A 61 -2.02 5.59 -11.30
N ASP A 62 -2.15 6.47 -10.32
CA ASP A 62 -3.22 6.45 -9.34
C ASP A 62 -3.89 7.83 -9.31
N SER A 63 -5.21 7.87 -9.23
CA SER A 63 -6.01 9.11 -9.25
C SER A 63 -6.40 9.60 -7.86
N ILE A 64 -6.15 8.82 -6.79
CA ILE A 64 -6.56 9.11 -5.43
C ILE A 64 -5.41 9.68 -4.60
N ILE A 65 -4.21 9.10 -4.69
CA ILE A 65 -3.06 9.58 -3.93
C ILE A 65 -2.66 11.00 -4.36
N LYS A 66 -2.30 11.83 -3.37
CA LYS A 66 -1.87 13.21 -3.59
C LYS A 66 -0.56 13.47 -2.88
N LEU A 67 0.27 14.34 -3.45
CA LEU A 67 1.52 14.79 -2.82
C LEU A 67 1.34 16.09 -2.02
N THR A 68 0.14 16.69 -2.05
CA THR A 68 -0.19 17.95 -1.38
C THR A 68 -1.61 17.91 -0.79
N GLY A 69 -1.93 18.90 0.05
CA GLY A 69 -3.22 19.02 0.71
C GLY A 69 -3.38 18.10 1.92
N SER A 70 -4.58 18.11 2.51
CA SER A 70 -4.91 17.38 3.75
C SER A 70 -4.79 15.86 3.62
N LYS A 71 -4.90 15.34 2.39
CA LYS A 71 -4.75 13.90 2.08
C LYS A 71 -3.40 13.54 1.49
N SER A 72 -2.36 14.35 1.75
CA SER A 72 -1.03 14.08 1.22
C SER A 72 -0.46 12.76 1.78
N ILE A 73 0.27 12.06 0.91
CA ILE A 73 1.05 10.86 1.27
C ILE A 73 2.49 11.19 1.70
N ILE A 74 2.92 12.45 1.59
CA ILE A 74 4.25 12.87 2.05
C ILE A 74 4.35 12.66 3.57
N GLY A 75 5.46 12.05 4.02
CA GLY A 75 5.67 11.70 5.42
C GLY A 75 4.96 10.43 5.88
N ARG A 76 4.31 9.70 4.97
CA ARG A 76 3.75 8.35 5.21
C ARG A 76 4.74 7.28 4.76
N SER A 77 4.41 6.00 4.93
CA SER A 77 5.29 4.90 4.48
C SER A 77 4.72 4.16 3.30
N ILE A 78 5.52 3.86 2.29
CA ILE A 78 5.19 2.82 1.30
C ILE A 78 5.63 1.46 1.85
N VAL A 79 4.85 0.41 1.63
CA VAL A 79 5.09 -0.96 2.13
C VAL A 79 4.88 -1.98 1.01
N VAL A 80 5.82 -2.92 0.88
CA VAL A 80 5.68 -4.14 0.06
C VAL A 80 5.41 -5.31 0.99
N HIS A 81 4.38 -6.10 0.67
CA HIS A 81 3.92 -7.20 1.50
C HIS A 81 4.42 -8.57 1.03
N GLU A 82 4.26 -9.57 1.88
CA GLU A 82 4.67 -10.96 1.63
C GLU A 82 3.73 -11.70 0.66
N LYS A 83 2.44 -11.42 0.66
CA LYS A 83 1.47 -12.18 -0.15
C LYS A 83 0.82 -11.27 -1.18
N GLU A 84 0.14 -11.90 -2.12
CA GLU A 84 -0.77 -11.20 -3.02
C GLU A 84 -1.86 -10.53 -2.17
N ASP A 85 -2.12 -9.28 -2.50
CA ASP A 85 -3.30 -8.56 -2.04
C ASP A 85 -4.51 -9.09 -2.82
N ASP A 86 -5.51 -9.62 -2.13
CA ASP A 86 -6.76 -10.14 -2.69
C ASP A 86 -7.77 -9.04 -3.09
N LEU A 87 -7.39 -7.78 -2.89
CA LEU A 87 -8.09 -6.57 -3.28
C LEU A 87 -9.48 -6.46 -2.64
N GLY A 88 -9.66 -6.99 -1.44
CA GLY A 88 -10.95 -6.97 -0.73
C GLY A 88 -11.98 -7.94 -1.32
N ARG A 89 -11.54 -8.90 -2.15
CA ARG A 89 -12.40 -9.89 -2.85
C ARG A 89 -12.31 -11.29 -2.22
N GLY A 90 -11.55 -11.44 -1.14
CA GLY A 90 -11.47 -12.67 -0.36
C GLY A 90 -12.62 -12.84 0.64
N ASN A 91 -12.72 -14.03 1.21
CA ASN A 91 -13.81 -14.41 2.12
C ASN A 91 -13.48 -14.21 3.61
N SER A 92 -12.30 -13.69 3.96
CA SER A 92 -11.91 -13.44 5.34
C SER A 92 -12.24 -12.01 5.77
N ALA A 93 -12.42 -11.79 7.07
CA ALA A 93 -12.58 -10.44 7.63
C ALA A 93 -11.36 -9.53 7.35
N ASP A 94 -10.17 -10.12 7.21
CA ASP A 94 -8.94 -9.38 6.91
C ASP A 94 -8.81 -9.00 5.44
N SER A 95 -9.62 -9.58 4.54
CA SER A 95 -9.70 -9.16 3.13
C SER A 95 -10.14 -7.70 3.06
N LYS A 96 -11.22 -7.34 3.75
CA LYS A 96 -11.75 -5.96 3.81
C LYS A 96 -10.90 -4.98 4.62
N LYS A 97 -9.80 -5.43 5.23
CA LYS A 97 -8.90 -4.58 6.04
C LYS A 97 -7.51 -4.42 5.42
N THR A 98 -6.96 -5.50 4.89
CA THR A 98 -5.54 -5.60 4.51
C THR A 98 -5.30 -6.36 3.21
N GLY A 99 -6.37 -6.83 2.57
CA GLY A 99 -6.26 -7.65 1.37
C GLY A 99 -5.63 -9.03 1.61
N ASN A 100 -5.55 -9.49 2.87
CA ASN A 100 -4.81 -10.69 3.25
C ASN A 100 -3.33 -10.71 2.78
N ALA A 101 -2.71 -9.55 2.57
CA ALA A 101 -1.37 -9.44 2.00
C ALA A 101 -0.24 -9.95 2.94
N GLY A 102 -0.56 -10.31 4.19
CA GLY A 102 0.41 -10.93 5.10
C GLY A 102 1.48 -9.95 5.61
N GLY A 103 2.68 -10.49 5.91
CA GLY A 103 3.77 -9.74 6.52
C GLY A 103 4.30 -8.57 5.68
N ARG A 104 5.01 -7.64 6.31
CA ARG A 104 5.61 -6.45 5.67
C ARG A 104 7.07 -6.74 5.35
N MET A 105 7.41 -6.92 4.07
CA MET A 105 8.77 -7.29 3.66
C MET A 105 9.74 -6.12 3.68
N ALA A 106 9.26 -4.95 3.25
CA ALA A 106 10.06 -3.74 3.17
C ALA A 106 9.14 -2.52 3.25
N CYS A 107 9.68 -1.42 3.76
CA CYS A 107 8.98 -0.15 3.84
C CYS A 107 9.96 1.01 3.75
N GLY A 108 9.45 2.19 3.42
CA GLY A 108 10.23 3.42 3.41
C GLY A 108 9.33 4.65 3.51
N VAL A 109 9.81 5.67 4.21
CA VAL A 109 9.08 6.94 4.33
C VAL A 109 9.12 7.70 3.01
N ILE A 110 7.97 8.22 2.61
CA ILE A 110 7.77 8.99 1.38
C ILE A 110 8.26 10.43 1.64
N GLY A 111 9.48 10.71 1.19
CA GLY A 111 10.13 12.01 1.33
C GLY A 111 9.96 12.91 0.10
N ILE A 112 10.16 14.20 0.31
CA ILE A 112 10.30 15.18 -0.78
C ILE A 112 11.70 15.01 -1.39
N LYS A 113 11.77 14.98 -2.73
CA LYS A 113 13.03 14.89 -3.47
C LYS A 113 13.22 16.15 -4.33
N LYS A 114 14.47 16.59 -4.46
CA LYS A 114 14.88 17.61 -5.44
C LYS A 114 14.88 17.01 -6.85
N ASN A 115 14.26 17.69 -7.81
CA ASN A 115 14.31 17.31 -9.22
C ASN A 115 15.73 17.33 -9.77
#